data_AF-A0A7X7TZU3-F1
#
_entry.id   AF-A0A7X7TZU3-F1
#
_cell.length_a   1.000
_cell.length_b   1.000
_cell.length_c   1.000
_cell.angle_alpha   90.00
_cell.angle_beta   90.00
_cell.angle_gamma   90.00
#
_symmetry.space_group_name_H-M   'P 1'
#
loop_
_entity.id
_entity.type
_entity.pdbx_description
1 polymer ?
#
loop_
_entity_poly.entity_id
_entity_poly.type
_entity_poly.pdbx_seq_one_letter_code
_entity_poly.pdbx_strand_id
1 'polypeptide(L)'
;PELHAWVTSTSWSQMDAANVKEMHGNIYTAKVNGIIPWACIQRPAKWVGGDPNPGTAFRVHEDGSYEVLRGYYYFKQIARAGQPGMAVVKTFAMDSEVAVIGFSRNGTRNPDAFVVVNLGGARRVAVKVTGAGGDSFQVFRTTDEKDRFEQVGKATLDDDTIVFEAPARSATTFFVQ
;
A
#
# COMPACT_ATOMS: atom_id res chain seq x y z
N PRO A 1 13.39 -6.18 -15.96
CA PRO A 1 13.23 -7.46 -16.68
C PRO A 1 12.59 -7.15 -18.04
N GLU A 2 13.02 -7.80 -19.11
CA GLU A 2 12.47 -7.53 -20.46
C GLU A 2 11.03 -8.04 -20.61
N LEU A 3 10.64 -9.07 -19.85
CA LEU A 3 9.26 -9.56 -19.81
C LEU A 3 8.45 -8.81 -18.76
N HIS A 4 7.34 -8.21 -19.19
CA HIS A 4 6.34 -7.64 -18.30
C HIS A 4 5.33 -8.71 -17.87
N ALA A 5 5.15 -8.88 -16.56
CA ALA A 5 4.18 -9.82 -15.98
C ALA A 5 3.17 -9.08 -15.11
N TRP A 6 1.89 -9.45 -15.19
CA TRP A 6 0.79 -8.72 -14.54
C TRP A 6 -0.10 -9.69 -13.76
N VAL A 7 -0.50 -9.29 -12.55
CA VAL A 7 -1.66 -9.88 -11.86
C VAL A 7 -2.89 -9.15 -12.37
N THR A 8 -3.67 -9.80 -13.22
CA THR A 8 -4.83 -9.18 -13.88
C THR A 8 -6.13 -9.31 -13.09
N SER A 9 -6.12 -10.10 -12.02
CA SER A 9 -7.23 -10.23 -11.06
C SER A 9 -6.68 -10.76 -9.74
N THR A 10 -7.01 -10.11 -8.63
CA THR A 10 -6.70 -10.60 -7.28
C THR A 10 -7.78 -10.19 -6.29
N SER A 11 -7.99 -11.01 -5.27
CA SER A 11 -8.90 -10.68 -4.17
C SER A 11 -8.43 -9.43 -3.41
N TRP A 12 -9.37 -8.77 -2.72
CA TRP A 12 -9.06 -7.76 -1.70
C TRP A 12 -8.72 -8.40 -0.34
N SER A 13 -8.71 -9.73 -0.27
CA SER A 13 -8.47 -10.52 0.93
C SER A 13 -9.37 -10.04 2.07
N GLN A 14 -8.84 -9.88 3.28
CA GLN A 14 -9.55 -9.30 4.41
C GLN A 14 -9.65 -7.77 4.36
N MET A 15 -9.20 -7.10 3.29
CA MET A 15 -9.18 -5.63 3.15
C MET A 15 -8.36 -4.92 4.24
N ASP A 16 -7.26 -5.53 4.69
CA ASP A 16 -6.43 -5.06 5.79
C ASP A 16 -4.94 -4.92 5.39
N ALA A 17 -4.07 -4.73 6.37
CA ALA A 17 -2.62 -4.65 6.15
C ALA A 17 -2.03 -5.93 5.53
N ALA A 18 -2.63 -7.11 5.74
CA ALA A 18 -2.14 -8.35 5.14
C ALA A 18 -2.35 -8.35 3.62
N ASN A 19 -3.42 -7.76 3.11
CA ASN A 19 -3.61 -7.54 1.67
C ASN A 19 -2.44 -6.72 1.06
N VAL A 20 -1.97 -5.69 1.77
CA VAL A 20 -0.80 -4.90 1.35
C VAL A 20 0.48 -5.76 1.32
N LYS A 21 0.64 -6.70 2.26
CA LYS A 21 1.73 -7.70 2.25
C LYS A 21 1.62 -8.66 1.07
N GLU A 22 0.42 -9.08 0.69
CA GLU A 22 0.21 -9.90 -0.52
C GLU A 22 0.71 -9.16 -1.78
N MET A 23 0.39 -7.86 -1.89
CA MET A 23 0.89 -7.02 -2.98
C MET A 23 2.41 -6.85 -2.95
N HIS A 24 3.02 -6.72 -1.77
CA HIS A 24 4.48 -6.81 -1.61
C HIS A 24 5.02 -8.12 -2.20
N GLY A 25 4.38 -9.26 -1.91
CA GLY A 25 4.76 -10.57 -2.46
C GLY A 25 4.72 -10.59 -3.98
N ASN A 26 3.65 -10.07 -4.58
CA ASN A 26 3.53 -9.93 -6.03
C ASN A 26 4.68 -9.08 -6.63
N ILE A 27 5.01 -7.96 -6.00
CA ILE A 27 6.07 -7.04 -6.48
C ILE A 27 7.47 -7.66 -6.33
N TYR A 28 7.81 -8.20 -5.16
CA TYR A 28 9.19 -8.59 -4.85
C TYR A 28 9.51 -10.06 -5.11
N THR A 29 8.52 -10.95 -4.97
CA THR A 29 8.69 -12.39 -5.17
C THR A 29 8.36 -12.77 -6.61
N ALA A 30 7.15 -12.43 -7.07
CA ALA A 30 6.72 -12.72 -8.44
C ALA A 30 7.24 -11.72 -9.48
N LYS A 31 7.75 -10.56 -9.04
CA LYS A 31 8.33 -9.52 -9.90
C LYS A 31 7.38 -9.00 -10.97
N VAL A 32 6.10 -8.88 -10.61
CA VAL A 32 5.07 -8.33 -11.52
C VAL A 32 5.19 -6.82 -11.64
N ASN A 33 4.82 -6.30 -12.80
CA ASN A 33 4.85 -4.89 -13.15
C ASN A 33 3.47 -4.20 -13.02
N GLY A 34 2.41 -5.00 -12.86
CA GLY A 34 1.04 -4.52 -12.70
C GLY A 34 0.24 -5.45 -11.80
N ILE A 35 -0.63 -4.86 -10.96
CA ILE A 35 -1.56 -5.59 -10.08
C ILE A 35 -2.93 -4.92 -10.21
N ILE A 36 -3.94 -5.71 -10.56
CA ILE A 36 -5.31 -5.27 -10.77
C ILE A 36 -6.22 -6.04 -9.81
N PRO A 37 -6.77 -5.39 -8.76
CA PRO A 37 -7.74 -6.02 -7.87
C PRO A 37 -9.09 -6.29 -8.53
N TRP A 38 -9.77 -7.33 -8.06
CA TRP A 38 -11.11 -7.74 -8.47
C TRP A 38 -12.08 -7.70 -7.29
N ALA A 39 -13.29 -7.14 -7.39
CA ALA A 39 -13.68 -6.02 -8.25
C ALA A 39 -13.58 -4.73 -7.42
N CYS A 40 -13.18 -3.60 -8.01
CA CYS A 40 -13.05 -2.35 -7.26
C CYS A 40 -14.39 -1.75 -6.82
N ILE A 41 -15.45 -2.00 -7.60
CA ILE A 41 -16.80 -1.53 -7.32
C ILE A 41 -17.70 -2.76 -7.40
N GLN A 42 -18.43 -3.03 -6.33
CA GLN A 42 -19.36 -4.15 -6.28
C GLN A 42 -20.77 -3.67 -5.93
N ARG A 43 -21.76 -4.30 -6.55
CA ARG A 43 -23.18 -4.19 -6.21
C ARG A 43 -23.67 -5.60 -5.83
N PRO A 44 -23.45 -6.05 -4.57
CA PRO A 44 -23.60 -7.46 -4.19
C PRO A 44 -24.97 -8.07 -4.55
N ALA A 45 -26.05 -7.29 -4.45
CA ALA A 45 -27.41 -7.73 -4.76
C ALA A 45 -27.64 -8.11 -6.24
N LYS A 46 -26.69 -7.81 -7.15
CA LYS A 46 -26.77 -8.18 -8.58
C LYS A 46 -25.84 -9.33 -8.98
N TRP A 47 -25.08 -9.89 -8.05
CA TRP A 47 -24.23 -11.05 -8.32
C TRP A 47 -25.07 -12.33 -8.40
N VAL A 48 -25.12 -12.92 -9.59
CA VAL A 48 -25.79 -14.21 -9.81
C VAL A 48 -25.01 -15.31 -9.10
N GLY A 49 -25.65 -16.02 -8.18
CA GLY A 49 -25.01 -17.05 -7.37
C GLY A 49 -24.30 -16.54 -6.10
N GLY A 50 -24.42 -15.25 -5.79
CA GLY A 50 -23.72 -14.61 -4.67
C GLY A 50 -22.34 -14.11 -5.05
N ASP A 51 -21.73 -13.33 -4.17
CA ASP A 51 -20.38 -12.79 -4.37
C ASP A 51 -19.34 -13.74 -3.76
N PRO A 52 -18.53 -14.43 -4.58
CA PRO A 52 -17.50 -15.34 -4.08
C PRO A 52 -16.31 -14.60 -3.43
N ASN A 53 -16.20 -13.27 -3.61
CA ASN A 53 -15.13 -12.44 -3.07
C ASN A 53 -15.68 -11.07 -2.61
N PRO A 54 -16.26 -10.99 -1.41
CA PRO A 54 -17.03 -9.81 -0.95
C PRO A 54 -16.17 -8.57 -0.62
N GLY A 55 -14.85 -8.70 -0.68
CA GLY A 55 -13.94 -7.56 -0.49
C GLY A 55 -13.91 -6.67 -1.73
N THR A 56 -14.00 -5.36 -1.53
CA THR A 56 -14.02 -4.33 -2.60
C THR A 56 -13.51 -2.99 -2.07
N ALA A 57 -13.22 -2.04 -2.96
CA ALA A 57 -12.98 -0.65 -2.57
C ALA A 57 -14.29 0.12 -2.34
N PHE A 58 -15.29 -0.12 -3.18
CA PHE A 58 -16.58 0.55 -3.12
C PHE A 58 -17.71 -0.48 -3.16
N ARG A 59 -18.67 -0.34 -2.27
CA ARG A 59 -19.92 -1.10 -2.32
C ARG A 59 -21.07 -0.17 -2.63
N VAL A 60 -21.85 -0.52 -3.65
CA VAL A 60 -23.01 0.23 -4.13
C VAL A 60 -24.28 -0.47 -3.68
N HIS A 61 -25.20 0.29 -3.11
CA HIS A 61 -26.48 -0.19 -2.62
C HIS A 61 -27.60 0.06 -3.64
N GLU A 62 -28.73 -0.63 -3.48
CA GLU A 62 -29.85 -0.57 -4.43
C GLU A 62 -30.58 0.78 -4.41
N ASP A 63 -30.45 1.54 -3.32
CA ASP A 63 -31.01 2.89 -3.17
C ASP A 63 -30.16 3.99 -3.84
N GLY A 64 -29.05 3.61 -4.50
CA GLY A 64 -28.12 4.52 -5.16
C GLY A 64 -27.03 5.09 -4.25
N SER A 65 -27.03 4.78 -2.96
CA SER A 65 -25.92 5.12 -2.07
C SER A 65 -24.70 4.22 -2.30
N TYR A 66 -23.54 4.66 -1.80
CA TYR A 66 -22.33 3.85 -1.80
C TYR A 66 -21.52 4.06 -0.52
N GLU A 67 -20.73 3.05 -0.17
CA GLU A 67 -19.74 3.12 0.90
C GLU A 67 -18.32 2.93 0.34
N VAL A 68 -17.37 3.67 0.92
CA VAL A 68 -15.93 3.47 0.67
C VAL A 68 -15.41 2.55 1.76
N LEU A 69 -14.95 1.36 1.37
CA LEU A 69 -14.49 0.34 2.30
C LEU A 69 -13.01 0.51 2.65
N ARG A 70 -12.59 -0.08 3.78
CA ARG A 70 -11.20 -0.01 4.24
C ARG A 70 -10.17 -0.49 3.21
N GLY A 71 -10.56 -1.46 2.35
CA GLY A 71 -9.71 -1.98 1.28
C GLY A 71 -9.21 -0.90 0.34
N TYR A 72 -10.07 0.08 0.03
CA TYR A 72 -9.70 1.25 -0.78
C TYR A 72 -8.49 1.98 -0.20
N TYR A 73 -8.49 2.26 1.10
CA TYR A 73 -7.45 3.06 1.74
C TYR A 73 -6.13 2.30 1.89
N TYR A 74 -6.18 0.99 2.19
CA TYR A 74 -4.99 0.15 2.17
C TYR A 74 -4.40 0.03 0.77
N PHE A 75 -5.23 -0.18 -0.26
CA PHE A 75 -4.77 -0.20 -1.65
C PHE A 75 -4.20 1.16 -2.07
N LYS A 76 -4.82 2.26 -1.64
CA LYS A 76 -4.36 3.63 -1.91
C LYS A 76 -2.95 3.88 -1.39
N GLN A 77 -2.51 3.23 -0.31
CA GLN A 77 -1.12 3.32 0.16
C GLN A 77 -0.12 2.94 -0.93
N ILE A 78 -0.31 1.78 -1.56
CA ILE A 78 0.58 1.30 -2.63
C ILE A 78 0.29 2.04 -3.94
N ALA A 79 -0.99 2.17 -4.29
CA ALA A 79 -1.41 2.75 -5.58
C ALA A 79 -1.13 4.25 -5.69
N ARG A 80 -0.74 4.93 -4.61
CA ARG A 80 -0.20 6.31 -4.66
C ARG A 80 1.32 6.33 -4.61
N ALA A 81 1.95 5.42 -3.87
CA ALA A 81 3.40 5.29 -3.79
C ALA A 81 4.04 4.84 -5.11
N GLY A 82 3.45 3.82 -5.76
CA GLY A 82 3.89 3.31 -7.04
C GLY A 82 3.02 3.85 -8.17
N GLN A 83 3.63 4.53 -9.15
CA GLN A 83 2.97 5.05 -10.34
C GLN A 83 3.63 4.51 -11.62
N PRO A 84 2.92 4.50 -12.77
CA PRO A 84 3.51 4.11 -14.05
C PRO A 84 4.83 4.84 -14.33
N GLY A 85 5.85 4.07 -14.74
CA GLY A 85 7.19 4.57 -15.06
C GLY A 85 8.17 4.62 -13.89
N MET A 86 7.70 4.54 -12.64
CA MET A 86 8.57 4.44 -11.47
C MET A 86 9.31 3.09 -11.42
N ALA A 87 10.48 3.07 -10.78
CA ALA A 87 11.22 1.83 -10.55
C ALA A 87 10.90 1.28 -9.16
N VAL A 88 10.76 -0.04 -9.04
CA VAL A 88 10.74 -0.71 -7.73
C VAL A 88 12.16 -0.75 -7.20
N VAL A 89 12.38 -0.28 -5.97
CA VAL A 89 13.72 -0.28 -5.33
C VAL A 89 13.89 -1.50 -4.43
N LYS A 90 15.15 -1.86 -4.17
CA LYS A 90 15.47 -2.93 -3.22
C LYS A 90 15.04 -2.54 -1.81
N THR A 91 14.26 -3.39 -1.18
CA THR A 91 13.86 -3.29 0.23
C THR A 91 14.09 -4.63 0.93
N PHE A 92 14.22 -4.60 2.24
CA PHE A 92 14.20 -5.79 3.09
C PHE A 92 13.78 -5.40 4.51
N ALA A 93 13.24 -6.36 5.24
CA ALA A 93 12.95 -6.24 6.66
C ALA A 93 13.40 -7.53 7.35
N MET A 94 14.00 -7.42 8.54
CA MET A 94 14.44 -8.57 9.35
C MET A 94 13.37 -9.06 10.33
N ASP A 95 12.18 -8.48 10.26
CA ASP A 95 11.01 -8.83 11.06
C ASP A 95 9.93 -9.40 10.12
N SER A 96 9.43 -10.60 10.43
CA SER A 96 8.42 -11.28 9.61
C SER A 96 7.08 -10.55 9.56
N GLU A 97 6.78 -9.72 10.55
CA GLU A 97 5.54 -8.94 10.64
C GLU A 97 5.67 -7.54 10.02
N VAL A 98 6.84 -7.20 9.48
CA VAL A 98 7.07 -5.93 8.78
C VAL A 98 7.35 -6.18 7.31
N ALA A 99 6.79 -5.33 6.45
CA ALA A 99 7.15 -5.28 5.04
C ALA A 99 7.41 -3.86 4.59
N VAL A 100 8.31 -3.71 3.62
CA VAL A 100 8.64 -2.40 3.04
C VAL A 100 8.54 -2.51 1.52
N ILE A 101 7.77 -1.62 0.91
CA ILE A 101 7.66 -1.48 -0.55
C ILE A 101 8.23 -0.13 -0.91
N GLY A 102 9.18 -0.06 -1.83
CA GLY A 102 9.81 1.19 -2.22
C GLY A 102 9.75 1.44 -3.72
N PHE A 103 9.55 2.69 -4.08
CA PHE A 103 9.46 3.17 -5.46
C PHE A 103 10.38 4.38 -5.64
N SER A 104 11.26 4.32 -6.64
CA SER A 104 12.05 5.46 -7.07
C SER A 104 11.37 6.18 -8.22
N ARG A 105 11.51 7.50 -8.25
CA ARG A 105 11.00 8.38 -9.29
C ARG A 105 11.38 7.93 -10.69
N ASN A 106 12.57 7.35 -10.88
CA ASN A 106 13.04 6.79 -12.15
C ASN A 106 12.78 7.73 -13.36
N GLY A 107 13.19 9.00 -13.24
CA GLY A 107 12.99 10.02 -14.28
C GLY A 107 11.54 10.54 -14.42
N THR A 108 10.58 9.99 -13.69
CA THR A 108 9.21 10.51 -13.65
C THR A 108 9.08 11.75 -12.75
N ARG A 109 7.92 12.41 -12.84
CA ARG A 109 7.54 13.53 -11.95
C ARG A 109 7.04 13.09 -10.57
N ASN A 110 6.84 11.79 -10.36
CA ASN A 110 6.37 11.28 -9.09
C ASN A 110 7.54 11.26 -8.09
N PRO A 111 7.34 11.65 -6.83
CA PRO A 111 8.41 11.64 -5.83
C PRO A 111 8.82 10.20 -5.50
N ASP A 112 10.05 10.02 -5.01
CA ASP A 112 10.42 8.75 -4.38
C ASP A 112 9.47 8.49 -3.19
N ALA A 113 9.08 7.23 -3.02
CA ALA A 113 8.13 6.87 -1.99
C ALA A 113 8.41 5.47 -1.44
N PHE A 114 8.05 5.25 -0.19
CA PHE A 114 8.03 3.90 0.38
C PHE A 114 6.84 3.69 1.31
N VAL A 115 6.39 2.46 1.41
CA VAL A 115 5.29 2.00 2.25
C VAL A 115 5.85 1.04 3.28
N VAL A 116 5.59 1.29 4.56
CA VAL A 116 5.84 0.35 5.66
C VAL A 116 4.53 -0.28 6.07
N VAL A 117 4.49 -1.60 6.09
CA VAL A 117 3.35 -2.41 6.52
C VAL A 117 3.70 -3.07 7.84
N ASN A 118 2.89 -2.87 8.87
CA ASN A 118 3.00 -3.57 10.15
C ASN A 118 1.81 -4.52 10.30
N LEU A 119 2.08 -5.82 10.33
CA LEU A 119 1.07 -6.87 10.47
C LEU A 119 0.78 -7.20 11.94
N GLY A 120 1.76 -6.95 12.82
CA GLY A 120 1.66 -7.31 14.23
C GLY A 120 1.13 -6.19 15.12
N GLY A 121 1.49 -6.25 16.40
CA GLY A 121 1.20 -5.20 17.39
C GLY A 121 1.91 -3.87 17.09
N ALA A 122 1.45 -2.81 17.75
CA ALA A 122 2.06 -1.48 17.64
C ALA A 122 3.53 -1.54 18.07
N ARG A 123 4.42 -0.95 17.26
CA ARG A 123 5.86 -0.98 17.50
C ARG A 123 6.57 0.20 16.88
N ARG A 124 7.74 0.52 17.44
CA ARG A 124 8.67 1.48 16.87
C ARG A 124 9.47 0.83 15.76
N VAL A 125 9.49 1.45 14.58
CA VAL A 125 10.20 0.95 13.41
C VAL A 125 11.27 1.96 12.98
N ALA A 126 12.48 1.49 12.77
CA ALA A 126 13.56 2.25 12.15
C ALA A 126 13.72 1.80 10.69
N VAL A 127 13.65 2.76 9.77
CA VAL A 127 13.81 2.52 8.32
C VAL A 127 15.01 3.30 7.85
N LYS A 128 16.04 2.59 7.39
CA LYS A 128 17.17 3.20 6.70
C LYS A 128 16.79 3.47 5.24
N VAL A 129 16.93 4.71 4.80
CA VAL A 129 16.60 5.16 3.44
C VAL A 129 17.84 5.80 2.84
N THR A 130 18.31 5.24 1.72
CA THR A 130 19.49 5.73 1.01
C THR A 130 19.15 6.02 -0.44
N GLY A 131 19.70 7.09 -1.01
CA GLY A 131 19.52 7.45 -2.42
C GLY A 131 18.16 8.06 -2.76
N ALA A 132 17.38 8.48 -1.76
CA ALA A 132 16.20 9.30 -1.97
C ALA A 132 16.59 10.71 -2.45
N GLY A 133 15.75 11.33 -3.29
CA GLY A 133 15.98 12.67 -3.82
C GLY A 133 15.84 13.83 -2.81
N GLY A 134 15.58 13.53 -1.52
CA GLY A 134 15.40 14.50 -0.45
C GLY A 134 15.45 13.83 0.94
N ASP A 135 15.50 14.64 1.99
CA ASP A 135 15.62 14.21 3.39
C ASP A 135 14.31 14.28 4.17
N SER A 136 13.27 14.91 3.61
CA SER A 136 11.99 15.16 4.24
C SER A 136 10.87 14.43 3.51
N PHE A 137 9.93 13.88 4.28
CA PHE A 137 8.87 13.01 3.78
C PHE A 137 7.52 13.43 4.35
N GLN A 138 6.50 13.53 3.49
CA GLN A 138 5.11 13.56 3.94
C GLN A 138 4.64 12.14 4.28
N VAL A 139 3.93 11.99 5.40
CA VAL A 139 3.54 10.69 5.94
C VAL A 139 2.03 10.50 5.89
N PHE A 140 1.57 9.43 5.26
CA PHE A 140 0.16 9.06 5.14
C PHE A 140 -0.11 7.70 5.76
N ARG A 141 -1.18 7.56 6.54
CA ARG A 141 -1.45 6.34 7.32
C ARG A 141 -2.85 5.79 7.07
N THR A 142 -2.94 4.46 7.10
CA THR A 142 -4.20 3.72 7.17
C THR A 142 -4.09 2.71 8.31
N THR A 143 -5.10 2.69 9.16
CA THR A 143 -5.27 1.73 10.26
C THR A 143 -6.67 1.12 10.17
N ASP A 144 -6.91 -0.02 10.81
CA ASP A 144 -8.25 -0.61 10.83
C ASP A 144 -9.29 0.32 11.48
N GLU A 145 -8.91 0.98 12.56
CA GLU A 145 -9.86 1.69 13.43
C GLU A 145 -10.16 3.11 12.98
N LYS A 146 -9.15 3.87 12.53
CA LYS A 146 -9.27 5.34 12.43
C LYS A 146 -8.80 5.91 11.10
N ASP A 147 -7.54 5.68 10.76
CA ASP A 147 -6.89 6.44 9.70
C ASP A 147 -7.30 5.88 8.35
N ARG A 148 -7.68 6.75 7.42
CA ARG A 148 -8.19 6.40 6.09
C ARG A 148 -7.36 7.11 5.02
N PHE A 149 -6.10 6.68 4.88
CA PHE A 149 -5.06 7.40 4.11
C PHE A 149 -4.90 8.85 4.61
N GLU A 150 -4.85 9.01 5.92
CA GLU A 150 -4.77 10.31 6.60
C GLU A 150 -3.34 10.84 6.60
N GLN A 151 -3.15 12.15 6.39
CA GLN A 151 -1.83 12.76 6.51
C GLN A 151 -1.49 12.95 7.99
N VAL A 152 -0.55 12.15 8.50
CA VAL A 152 -0.25 12.10 9.94
C VAL A 152 0.99 12.90 10.34
N GLY A 153 1.68 13.52 9.39
CA GLY A 153 2.77 14.45 9.67
C GLY A 153 3.86 14.45 8.61
N LYS A 154 5.07 14.80 9.06
CA LYS A 154 6.31 14.77 8.29
C LYS A 154 7.36 13.95 9.03
N ALA A 155 8.23 13.27 8.29
CA ALA A 155 9.41 12.61 8.81
C ALA A 155 10.65 13.17 8.13
N THR A 156 11.77 13.22 8.83
CA THR A 156 13.06 13.66 8.30
C THR A 156 14.09 12.59 8.58
N LEU A 157 15.03 12.39 7.66
CA LEU A 157 16.16 11.50 7.88
C LEU A 157 17.08 12.08 8.95
N ASP A 158 17.41 11.25 9.93
CA ASP A 158 18.51 11.45 10.85
C ASP A 158 19.50 10.30 10.64
N ASP A 159 20.70 10.61 10.15
CA ASP A 159 21.70 9.62 9.72
C ASP A 159 21.11 8.51 8.81
N ASP A 160 20.53 8.95 7.69
CA ASP A 160 19.80 8.12 6.71
C ASP A 160 18.64 7.31 7.30
N THR A 161 18.17 7.62 8.51
CA THR A 161 17.19 6.80 9.21
C THR A 161 15.95 7.60 9.59
N ILE A 162 14.78 7.04 9.30
CA ILE A 162 13.50 7.49 9.85
C ILE A 162 13.08 6.52 10.94
N VAL A 163 12.79 7.05 12.12
CA VAL A 163 12.21 6.28 13.22
C VAL A 163 10.79 6.77 13.48
N PHE A 164 9.82 5.86 13.50
CA PHE A 164 8.43 6.21 13.74
C PHE A 164 7.67 5.10 14.47
N GLU A 165 6.53 5.47 15.07
CA GLU A 165 5.58 4.52 15.65
C GLU A 165 4.68 3.98 14.55
N ALA A 166 4.77 2.68 14.29
CA ALA A 166 3.90 1.93 13.39
C ALA A 166 2.74 1.33 14.20
N PRO A 167 1.50 1.81 14.05
CA PRO A 167 0.37 1.22 14.75
C PRO A 167 0.16 -0.24 14.39
N ALA A 168 -0.54 -0.98 15.26
CA ALA A 168 -0.89 -2.36 15.00
C ALA A 168 -1.70 -2.47 13.71
N ARG A 169 -1.42 -3.50 12.89
CA ARG A 169 -2.16 -3.79 11.64
C ARG A 169 -2.37 -2.53 10.80
N SER A 170 -1.29 -1.95 10.30
CA SER A 170 -1.31 -0.65 9.63
C SER A 170 -0.42 -0.62 8.40
N ALA A 171 -0.69 0.37 7.54
CA ALA A 171 0.17 0.72 6.43
C ALA A 171 0.45 2.23 6.47
N THR A 172 1.72 2.60 6.37
CA THR A 172 2.18 3.99 6.40
C THR A 172 3.06 4.27 5.19
N THR A 173 2.70 5.26 4.38
CA THR A 173 3.45 5.68 3.19
C THR A 173 4.18 6.98 3.46
N PHE A 174 5.40 7.07 2.95
CA PHE A 174 6.29 8.21 3.03
C PHE A 174 6.59 8.68 1.61
N PHE A 175 6.32 9.95 1.32
CA PHE A 175 6.60 10.58 0.03
C PHE A 175 7.67 11.65 0.21
N VAL A 176 8.78 11.56 -0.53
CA VAL A 176 9.81 12.62 -0.55
C VAL A 176 9.17 13.97 -0.90
N GLN A 177 9.70 15.04 -0.28
CA GLN A 177 9.36 16.43 -0.54
C GLN A 177 10.42 17.13 -1.37
#